data_AF-A0A1D6JB92-F1
#
_entry.id   AF-A0A1D6JB92-F1
#
_cell.length_a   1.000
_cell.length_b   1.000
_cell.length_c   1.000
_cell.angle_alpha   90.00
_cell.angle_beta   90.00
_cell.angle_gamma   90.00
#
_symmetry.space_group_name_H-M   'P 1'
#
loop_
_entity.id
_entity.type
_entity.pdbx_description
1 polymer ?
#
loop_
_entity_poly.entity_id
_entity_poly.type
_entity_poly.pdbx_seq_one_letter_code
_entity_poly.pdbx_strand_id
1 'polypeptide(L)'
;MISKLEAAEYKLEELKSNMVALGKEAISAMSAVETQQQWLTLQRLIALVEAERGYHQRVLEILDQLEKEMVSERQKIEAPLTPAADNYMPPPPPSYDEVNGAFASTSVNESVQSVNFFLGEALDSFKAESEFELTLSAGDIVIVRKISSNGWAEGECKGKAGWFPHAYIERREHVLASKVPHIF
;
A
#
# COMPACT_ATOMS: atom_id res chain seq x y z
N MET A 1 79.42 -17.83 -30.54
CA MET A 1 78.65 -17.56 -29.30
C MET A 1 77.99 -16.19 -29.34
N ILE A 2 78.72 -15.14 -29.74
CA ILE A 2 78.25 -13.74 -29.81
C ILE A 2 76.94 -13.58 -30.61
N SER A 3 76.83 -14.19 -31.80
CA SER A 3 75.63 -14.06 -32.66
C SER A 3 74.35 -14.66 -32.06
N LYS A 4 74.46 -15.64 -31.15
CA LYS A 4 73.29 -16.20 -30.45
C LYS A 4 72.82 -15.32 -29.31
N LEU A 5 73.74 -14.58 -28.68
CA LEU A 5 73.43 -13.61 -27.63
C LEU A 5 72.72 -12.40 -28.23
N GLU A 6 73.25 -11.83 -29.31
CA GLU A 6 72.63 -10.70 -30.03
C GLU A 6 71.20 -11.02 -30.51
N ALA A 7 71.00 -12.24 -31.02
CA ALA A 7 69.67 -12.70 -31.43
C ALA A 7 68.70 -12.87 -30.24
N ALA A 8 69.21 -13.23 -29.06
CA ALA A 8 68.40 -13.33 -27.85
C ALA A 8 68.06 -11.95 -27.28
N GLU A 9 69.00 -11.01 -27.30
CA GLU A 9 68.78 -9.61 -26.88
C GLU A 9 67.74 -8.92 -27.76
N TYR A 10 67.82 -9.09 -29.08
CA TYR A 10 66.82 -8.55 -30.00
C TYR A 10 65.41 -9.06 -29.69
N LYS A 11 65.26 -10.39 -29.47
CA LYS A 11 63.97 -11.00 -29.11
C LYS A 11 63.45 -10.51 -27.76
N LEU A 12 64.33 -10.26 -26.80
CA LEU A 12 63.95 -9.74 -25.49
C LEU A 12 63.38 -8.33 -25.60
N GLU A 13 64.02 -7.46 -26.39
CA GLU A 13 63.51 -6.10 -26.62
C GLU A 13 62.20 -6.10 -27.41
N GLU A 14 62.06 -6.99 -28.40
CA GLU A 14 60.79 -7.19 -29.12
C GLU A 14 59.68 -7.64 -28.15
N LEU A 15 59.95 -8.64 -27.31
CA LEU A 15 58.98 -9.13 -26.33
C LEU A 15 58.57 -8.04 -25.33
N LYS A 16 59.52 -7.24 -24.86
CA LYS A 16 59.28 -6.13 -23.94
C LYS A 16 58.42 -5.04 -24.60
N SER A 17 58.72 -4.68 -25.85
CA SER A 17 57.90 -3.74 -26.62
C SER A 17 56.46 -4.25 -26.76
N ASN A 18 56.29 -5.51 -27.12
CA ASN A 18 54.97 -6.14 -27.25
C ASN A 18 54.21 -6.16 -25.92
N MET A 19 54.87 -6.46 -24.81
CA MET A 19 54.25 -6.45 -23.48
C MET A 19 53.78 -5.04 -23.07
N VAL A 20 54.55 -4.00 -23.41
CA VAL A 20 54.16 -2.61 -23.14
C VAL A 20 52.95 -2.21 -24.00
N ALA A 21 52.93 -2.58 -25.29
CA ALA A 21 51.79 -2.31 -26.16
C ALA A 21 50.53 -3.02 -25.66
N LEU A 22 50.63 -4.31 -25.35
CA LEU A 22 49.53 -5.10 -24.81
C LEU A 22 49.01 -4.53 -23.49
N GLY A 23 49.89 -4.07 -22.60
CA GLY A 23 49.51 -3.43 -21.34
C GLY A 23 48.69 -2.15 -21.56
N LYS A 24 49.08 -1.31 -22.53
CA LYS A 24 48.32 -0.11 -22.90
C LYS A 24 46.94 -0.45 -23.47
N GLU A 25 46.88 -1.45 -24.34
CA GLU A 25 45.62 -1.92 -24.92
C GLU A 25 44.69 -2.48 -23.85
N ALA A 26 45.22 -3.28 -22.92
CA ALA A 26 44.45 -3.83 -21.80
C ALA A 26 43.86 -2.72 -20.92
N ILE A 27 44.65 -1.71 -20.54
CA ILE A 27 44.16 -0.57 -19.75
C ILE A 27 43.08 0.21 -20.51
N SER A 28 43.28 0.46 -21.80
CA SER A 28 42.31 1.14 -22.65
C SER A 28 40.98 0.35 -22.73
N ALA A 29 41.06 -0.96 -22.95
CA ALA A 29 39.90 -1.84 -23.00
C ALA A 29 39.17 -1.91 -21.65
N MET A 30 39.89 -2.02 -20.53
CA MET A 30 39.31 -2.02 -19.19
C MET A 30 38.57 -0.72 -18.89
N SER A 31 39.16 0.44 -19.22
CA SER A 31 38.52 1.76 -19.06
C SER A 31 37.25 1.90 -19.90
N ALA A 32 37.27 1.41 -21.15
CA ALA A 32 36.10 1.40 -22.02
C ALA A 32 34.97 0.53 -21.45
N VAL A 33 35.29 -0.67 -20.94
CA VAL A 33 34.31 -1.56 -20.30
C VAL A 33 33.72 -0.93 -19.04
N GLU A 34 34.53 -0.30 -18.19
CA GLU A 34 34.05 0.37 -16.99
C GLU A 34 33.09 1.51 -17.33
N THR A 35 33.46 2.35 -18.31
CA THR A 35 32.60 3.44 -18.79
C THR A 35 31.26 2.90 -19.32
N GLN A 36 31.31 1.81 -20.10
CA GLN A 36 30.12 1.16 -20.64
C GLN A 36 29.23 0.59 -19.52
N GLN A 37 29.83 -0.06 -18.51
CA GLN A 37 29.10 -0.60 -17.37
C GLN A 37 28.45 0.50 -16.54
N GLN A 38 29.14 1.60 -16.28
CA GLN A 38 28.59 2.75 -15.56
C GLN A 38 27.37 3.32 -16.29
N TRP A 39 27.49 3.53 -17.61
CA TRP A 39 26.39 4.05 -18.42
C TRP A 39 25.18 3.11 -18.44
N LEU A 40 25.38 1.83 -18.69
CA LEU A 40 24.31 0.83 -18.68
C LEU A 40 23.64 0.70 -17.31
N THR A 41 24.42 0.78 -16.22
CA THR A 41 23.91 0.72 -14.86
C THR A 41 23.02 1.94 -14.58
N LEU A 42 23.46 3.13 -14.95
CA LEU A 42 22.66 4.35 -14.80
C LEU A 42 21.35 4.25 -15.58
N GLN A 43 21.39 3.79 -16.83
CA GLN A 43 20.17 3.61 -17.62
C GLN A 43 19.18 2.64 -16.97
N ARG A 44 19.66 1.53 -16.41
CA ARG A 44 18.82 0.56 -15.69
C ARG A 44 18.18 1.17 -14.44
N LEU A 45 18.94 1.95 -13.68
CA LEU A 45 18.44 2.64 -12.49
C LEU A 45 17.36 3.67 -12.85
N ILE A 46 17.58 4.46 -13.91
CA ILE A 46 16.59 5.41 -14.41
C ILE A 46 15.31 4.67 -14.80
N ALA A 47 15.41 3.63 -15.64
CA ALA A 47 14.25 2.86 -16.07
C ALA A 47 13.47 2.25 -14.90
N LEU A 48 14.17 1.77 -13.84
CA LEU A 48 13.53 1.25 -12.64
C LEU A 48 12.73 2.32 -11.90
N VAL A 49 13.32 3.49 -11.67
CA VAL A 49 12.65 4.61 -10.98
C VAL A 49 11.46 5.12 -11.78
N GLU A 50 11.58 5.19 -13.11
CA GLU A 50 10.47 5.59 -13.99
C GLU A 50 9.33 4.58 -13.98
N ALA A 51 9.63 3.28 -13.96
CA ALA A 51 8.62 2.24 -13.85
C ALA A 51 7.88 2.31 -12.51
N GLU A 52 8.60 2.51 -11.41
CA GLU A 52 8.01 2.66 -10.07
C GLU A 52 7.10 3.90 -10.00
N ARG A 53 7.58 5.04 -10.51
CA ARG A 53 6.77 6.25 -10.61
C ARG A 53 5.51 6.02 -11.44
N GLY A 54 5.62 5.32 -12.57
CA GLY A 54 4.48 4.98 -13.43
C GLY A 54 3.50 3.98 -12.79
N TYR A 55 3.96 3.11 -11.91
CA TYR A 55 3.09 2.24 -11.12
C TYR A 55 2.24 3.06 -10.15
N HIS A 56 2.86 3.91 -9.33
CA HIS A 56 2.13 4.75 -8.38
C HIS A 56 1.19 5.73 -9.06
N GLN A 57 1.60 6.32 -10.19
CA GLN A 57 0.75 7.22 -10.98
C GLN A 57 -0.53 6.50 -11.44
N ARG A 58 -0.42 5.27 -11.94
CA ARG A 58 -1.61 4.47 -12.33
C ARG A 58 -2.49 4.12 -11.15
N VAL A 59 -1.91 3.80 -9.99
CA VAL A 59 -2.69 3.54 -8.76
C VAL A 59 -3.50 4.79 -8.38
N LEU A 60 -2.89 5.98 -8.42
CA LEU A 60 -3.58 7.23 -8.12
C LEU A 60 -4.73 7.51 -9.10
N GLU A 61 -4.52 7.28 -10.40
CA GLU A 61 -5.57 7.45 -11.42
C GLU A 61 -6.77 6.51 -11.19
N ILE A 62 -6.52 5.26 -10.82
CA ILE A 62 -7.58 4.30 -10.50
C ILE A 62 -8.37 4.75 -9.26
N LEU A 63 -7.68 5.23 -8.22
CA LEU A 63 -8.33 5.71 -7.01
C LEU A 63 -9.19 6.96 -7.25
N ASP A 64 -8.69 7.93 -8.02
CA ASP A 64 -9.43 9.13 -8.41
C ASP A 64 -10.70 8.79 -9.23
N GLN A 65 -10.59 7.82 -10.15
CA GLN A 65 -11.75 7.34 -10.90
C GLN A 65 -12.78 6.66 -9.99
N LEU A 66 -12.32 5.80 -9.07
CA LEU A 66 -13.19 5.12 -8.12
C LEU A 66 -13.90 6.11 -7.19
N GLU A 67 -13.21 7.16 -6.73
CA GLU A 67 -13.81 8.22 -5.92
C GLU A 67 -14.95 8.92 -6.68
N LYS A 68 -14.73 9.28 -7.95
CA LYS A 68 -15.76 9.91 -8.80
C LYS A 68 -16.98 9.01 -8.97
N GLU A 69 -16.77 7.70 -9.14
CA GLU A 69 -17.85 6.71 -9.22
C GLU A 69 -18.60 6.59 -7.90
N MET A 70 -17.89 6.50 -6.77
CA MET A 70 -18.50 6.44 -5.43
C MET A 70 -19.34 7.67 -5.12
N VAL A 71 -18.87 8.88 -5.49
CA VAL A 71 -19.61 10.13 -5.31
C VAL A 71 -20.87 10.15 -6.19
N SER A 72 -20.76 9.72 -7.45
CA SER A 72 -21.90 9.65 -8.37
C SER A 72 -22.98 8.68 -7.89
N GLU A 73 -22.58 7.49 -7.40
CA GLU A 73 -23.54 6.51 -6.89
C GLU A 73 -24.20 7.00 -5.59
N ARG A 74 -23.46 7.70 -4.71
CA ARG A 74 -24.05 8.35 -3.52
C ARG A 74 -25.13 9.37 -3.89
N GLN A 75 -24.85 10.26 -4.84
CA GLN A 75 -25.82 11.27 -5.30
C GLN A 75 -27.08 10.66 -5.91
N LYS A 76 -26.93 9.54 -6.61
CA LYS A 76 -28.07 8.79 -7.19
C LYS A 76 -28.93 8.12 -6.13
N ILE A 77 -28.32 7.58 -5.08
CA ILE A 77 -29.04 6.98 -3.94
C ILE A 77 -29.74 8.05 -3.10
N GLU A 78 -29.16 9.24 -2.98
CA GLU A 78 -29.66 10.36 -2.17
C GLU A 78 -30.72 11.23 -2.91
N ALA A 79 -31.10 10.87 -4.14
CA ALA A 79 -32.17 11.54 -4.87
C ALA A 79 -33.54 11.32 -4.17
N PRO A 80 -34.40 12.36 -4.00
CA PRO A 80 -35.55 12.29 -3.09
C PRO A 80 -36.61 11.28 -3.57
N LEU A 81 -36.87 10.27 -2.75
CA LEU A 81 -38.06 9.44 -2.83
C LEU A 81 -39.21 10.08 -2.03
N THR A 82 -40.34 10.24 -2.73
CA THR A 82 -41.76 10.09 -2.32
C THR A 82 -42.67 11.31 -2.55
N PRO A 83 -43.94 11.04 -2.93
CA PRO A 83 -44.95 11.00 -1.87
C PRO A 83 -45.97 9.84 -1.96
N ALA A 84 -46.49 9.51 -0.76
CA ALA A 84 -47.75 8.80 -0.43
C ALA A 84 -47.73 7.26 -0.32
N ALA A 85 -47.85 6.75 0.91
CA ALA A 85 -49.12 6.26 1.49
C ALA A 85 -48.92 5.59 2.87
N ASP A 86 -49.49 6.23 3.89
CA ASP A 86 -50.22 5.71 5.07
C ASP A 86 -49.99 4.29 5.68
N ASN A 87 -49.87 4.32 7.02
CA ASN A 87 -50.27 3.34 8.07
C ASN A 87 -49.27 2.30 8.67
N TYR A 88 -48.75 2.67 9.86
CA TYR A 88 -48.42 1.93 11.11
C TYR A 88 -47.46 0.70 11.21
N MET A 89 -46.38 0.91 12.01
CA MET A 89 -45.65 0.03 12.98
C MET A 89 -44.46 -0.83 12.46
N PRO A 90 -43.33 -1.09 13.23
CA PRO A 90 -42.81 -0.62 14.54
C PRO A 90 -41.59 0.35 14.40
N PRO A 91 -40.99 0.94 15.48
CA PRO A 91 -40.06 2.05 15.29
C PRO A 91 -38.75 1.59 14.63
N PRO A 92 -38.27 2.29 13.58
CA PRO A 92 -36.95 2.07 13.00
C PRO A 92 -35.84 2.56 13.95
N PRO A 93 -34.59 2.08 13.78
CA PRO A 93 -33.45 2.60 14.53
C PRO A 93 -33.37 4.14 14.42
N PRO A 94 -32.86 4.84 15.45
CA PRO A 94 -33.02 6.28 15.58
C PRO A 94 -32.54 7.04 14.34
N SER A 95 -33.48 7.77 13.73
CA SER A 95 -33.25 8.73 12.66
C SER A 95 -32.38 9.88 13.16
N TYR A 96 -31.44 10.28 12.32
CA TYR A 96 -30.61 11.46 12.42
C TYR A 96 -31.42 12.72 12.02
N ASP A 97 -30.91 13.88 12.45
CA ASP A 97 -31.36 15.28 12.24
C ASP A 97 -32.42 15.80 13.22
N GLU A 98 -32.31 16.97 13.88
CA GLU A 98 -31.42 18.13 13.79
C GLU A 98 -31.71 19.00 15.03
N VAL A 99 -30.68 19.61 15.66
CA VAL A 99 -30.86 20.94 16.27
C VAL A 99 -29.85 21.87 15.62
N ASN A 100 -30.43 22.71 14.79
CA ASN A 100 -29.87 23.68 13.88
C ASN A 100 -29.40 24.95 14.61
N GLY A 101 -28.35 25.62 14.12
CA GLY A 101 -27.85 26.84 14.77
C GLY A 101 -26.62 27.56 14.17
N ALA A 102 -26.74 28.02 12.92
CA ALA A 102 -26.13 29.24 12.36
C ALA A 102 -24.62 29.32 12.01
N PHE A 103 -24.38 29.28 10.70
CA PHE A 103 -23.41 30.00 9.85
C PHE A 103 -22.21 30.75 10.47
N ALA A 104 -21.01 30.36 10.05
CA ALA A 104 -20.04 31.28 9.43
C ALA A 104 -18.99 30.48 8.63
N SER A 105 -18.89 30.78 7.34
CA SER A 105 -17.81 30.33 6.47
C SER A 105 -16.45 30.75 7.04
N THR A 106 -15.50 29.84 7.15
CA THR A 106 -14.07 30.17 7.09
C THR A 106 -13.31 28.96 6.53
N SER A 107 -12.53 29.25 5.49
CA SER A 107 -11.55 28.39 4.83
C SER A 107 -10.55 27.75 5.80
N VAL A 108 -10.38 26.42 5.72
CA VAL A 108 -9.16 25.67 6.08
C VAL A 108 -9.18 24.40 5.21
N ASN A 109 -8.51 24.38 4.05
CA ASN A 109 -7.14 23.91 3.83
C ASN A 109 -6.81 22.52 4.43
N GLU A 110 -6.46 21.58 3.56
CA GLU A 110 -5.73 20.33 3.79
C GLU A 110 -5.79 19.67 5.17
N SER A 111 -6.52 18.56 5.27
CA SER A 111 -5.97 17.37 5.93
C SER A 111 -6.73 16.14 5.45
N VAL A 112 -6.03 15.26 4.75
CA VAL A 112 -6.39 13.84 4.66
C VAL A 112 -6.74 13.39 6.08
N GLN A 113 -8.03 13.19 6.37
CA GLN A 113 -8.42 12.54 7.61
C GLN A 113 -7.90 11.11 7.50
N SER A 114 -6.73 10.89 8.09
CA SER A 114 -6.24 9.57 8.47
C SER A 114 -7.41 8.86 9.14
N VAL A 115 -8.05 7.95 8.42
CA VAL A 115 -9.10 7.10 8.98
C VAL A 115 -8.35 6.28 10.02
N ASN A 116 -8.51 6.61 11.30
CA ASN A 116 -7.81 5.95 12.39
C ASN A 116 -8.38 4.53 12.54
N PHE A 117 -7.96 3.60 11.70
CA PHE A 117 -8.22 2.18 11.88
C PHE A 117 -7.35 1.64 13.01
N PHE A 118 -7.90 0.73 13.80
CA PHE A 118 -7.13 0.01 14.80
C PHE A 118 -7.53 -1.45 14.82
N LEU A 119 -6.62 -2.27 15.32
CA LEU A 119 -6.88 -3.68 15.47
C LEU A 119 -7.49 -3.98 16.83
N GLY A 120 -8.53 -4.80 16.84
CA GLY A 120 -9.20 -5.26 18.04
C GLY A 120 -9.21 -6.77 18.15
N GLU A 121 -9.22 -7.29 19.37
CA GLU A 121 -9.51 -8.70 19.66
C GLU A 121 -10.90 -8.79 20.29
N ALA A 122 -11.73 -9.71 19.80
CA ALA A 122 -13.06 -9.94 20.35
C ALA A 122 -12.96 -10.65 21.71
N LEU A 123 -13.45 -10.01 22.77
CA LEU A 123 -13.52 -10.56 24.13
C LEU A 123 -14.63 -11.62 24.26
N ASP A 124 -15.73 -11.43 23.54
CA ASP A 124 -16.91 -12.28 23.57
C ASP A 124 -17.41 -12.62 22.17
N SER A 125 -18.22 -13.67 22.07
CA SER A 125 -18.85 -14.06 20.82
C SER A 125 -20.10 -13.23 20.56
N PHE A 126 -20.30 -12.80 19.32
CA PHE A 126 -21.47 -12.06 18.88
C PHE A 126 -22.02 -12.72 17.60
N LYS A 127 -23.31 -13.05 17.59
CA LYS A 127 -23.96 -13.67 16.44
C LYS A 127 -24.76 -12.60 15.70
N ALA A 128 -24.46 -12.41 14.42
CA ALA A 128 -25.19 -11.49 13.58
C ALA A 128 -26.65 -11.94 13.43
N GLU A 129 -27.57 -11.01 13.61
CA GLU A 129 -29.00 -11.17 13.39
C GLU A 129 -29.44 -10.58 12.03
N SER A 130 -28.60 -9.72 11.45
CA SER A 130 -28.82 -9.07 10.16
C SER A 130 -27.62 -9.24 9.21
N GLU A 131 -27.84 -9.03 7.92
CA GLU A 131 -26.79 -9.04 6.88
C GLU A 131 -25.78 -7.89 7.04
N PHE A 132 -26.14 -6.84 7.78
CA PHE A 132 -25.27 -5.71 8.09
C PHE A 132 -24.41 -5.93 9.34
N GLU A 133 -24.62 -7.03 10.07
CA GLU A 133 -23.90 -7.35 11.29
C GLU A 133 -22.80 -8.37 11.06
N LEU A 134 -21.71 -8.24 11.81
CA LEU A 134 -20.55 -9.13 11.71
C LEU A 134 -20.60 -10.15 12.84
N THR A 135 -20.71 -11.44 12.50
CA THR A 135 -20.55 -12.52 13.49
C THR A 135 -19.10 -12.61 13.94
N LEU A 136 -18.87 -12.57 15.25
CA LEU A 136 -17.55 -12.65 15.89
C LEU A 136 -17.51 -13.82 16.89
N SER A 137 -16.37 -14.48 16.99
CA SER A 137 -16.07 -15.43 18.07
C SER A 137 -15.03 -14.82 19.01
N ALA A 138 -15.06 -15.19 20.30
CA ALA A 138 -14.03 -14.74 21.24
C ALA A 138 -12.62 -15.14 20.72
N GLY A 139 -11.67 -14.20 20.79
CA GLY A 139 -10.33 -14.29 20.22
C GLY A 139 -10.20 -13.89 18.75
N ASP A 140 -11.30 -13.56 18.06
CA ASP A 140 -11.24 -13.10 16.68
C ASP A 140 -10.56 -11.74 16.58
N ILE A 141 -9.70 -11.60 15.58
CA ILE A 141 -9.00 -10.35 15.28
C ILE A 141 -9.80 -9.56 14.25
N VAL A 142 -10.17 -8.33 14.62
CA VAL A 142 -11.06 -7.45 13.85
C VAL A 142 -10.33 -6.14 13.53
N ILE A 143 -10.43 -5.67 12.29
CA ILE A 143 -9.99 -4.33 11.92
C ILE A 143 -11.16 -3.38 12.12
N VAL A 144 -11.08 -2.50 13.12
CA VAL A 144 -12.12 -1.53 13.44
C VAL A 144 -11.90 -0.27 12.60
N ARG A 145 -12.92 0.13 11.83
CA ARG A 145 -12.88 1.31 10.94
C ARG A 145 -13.60 2.52 11.52
N LYS A 146 -14.67 2.29 12.28
CA LYS A 146 -15.52 3.34 12.85
C LYS A 146 -16.12 2.89 14.17
N ILE A 147 -16.17 3.78 15.15
CA ILE A 147 -16.94 3.62 16.37
C ILE A 147 -18.03 4.70 16.37
N SER A 148 -19.28 4.27 16.53
CA SER A 148 -20.44 5.13 16.65
C SER A 148 -20.70 5.46 18.13
N SER A 149 -21.25 6.64 18.40
CA SER A 149 -21.57 7.09 19.77
C SER A 149 -22.62 6.23 20.48
N ASN A 150 -23.35 5.40 19.74
CA ASN A 150 -24.35 4.45 20.25
C ASN A 150 -23.76 3.11 20.72
N GLY A 151 -22.43 2.99 20.82
CA GLY A 151 -21.76 1.79 21.31
C GLY A 151 -21.54 0.70 20.26
N TRP A 152 -21.86 0.96 18.99
CA TRP A 152 -21.57 0.05 17.87
C TRP A 152 -20.27 0.42 17.17
N ALA A 153 -19.58 -0.58 16.65
CA ALA A 153 -18.41 -0.43 15.81
C ALA A 153 -18.59 -1.16 14.48
N GLU A 154 -18.02 -0.59 13.43
CA GLU A 154 -17.95 -1.19 12.10
C GLU A 154 -16.52 -1.67 11.86
N GLY A 155 -16.38 -2.89 11.35
CA GLY A 155 -15.08 -3.45 11.06
C GLY A 155 -15.13 -4.67 10.17
N GLU A 156 -13.98 -5.31 10.01
CA GLU A 156 -13.81 -6.49 9.17
C GLU A 156 -13.08 -7.61 9.91
N CYS A 157 -13.60 -8.83 9.77
CA CYS A 157 -13.01 -10.06 10.29
C CYS A 157 -13.18 -11.18 9.27
N LYS A 158 -12.11 -11.94 9.00
CA LYS A 158 -12.12 -13.11 8.09
C LYS A 158 -12.74 -12.80 6.71
N GLY A 159 -12.49 -11.59 6.18
CA GLY A 159 -12.99 -11.13 4.87
C GLY A 159 -14.48 -10.77 4.84
N LYS A 160 -15.14 -10.65 6.00
CA LYS A 160 -16.52 -10.17 6.13
C LYS A 160 -16.53 -8.86 6.90
N ALA A 161 -17.30 -7.89 6.41
CA ALA A 161 -17.48 -6.61 7.05
C ALA A 161 -18.89 -6.48 7.63
N GLY A 162 -19.01 -5.76 8.74
CA GLY A 162 -20.31 -5.50 9.36
C GLY A 162 -20.17 -4.83 10.72
N TRP A 163 -21.32 -4.64 11.35
CA TRP A 163 -21.46 -4.00 12.66
C TRP A 163 -21.41 -5.00 13.80
N PHE A 164 -20.79 -4.61 14.91
CA PHE A 164 -20.75 -5.38 16.15
C PHE A 164 -20.70 -4.44 17.37
N PRO A 165 -21.04 -4.90 18.58
CA PRO A 165 -20.91 -4.11 19.79
C PRO A 165 -19.45 -3.73 20.06
N HIS A 166 -19.14 -2.43 20.18
CA HIS A 166 -17.78 -1.97 20.46
C HIS A 166 -17.25 -2.49 21.81
N ALA A 167 -18.15 -2.64 22.79
CA ALA A 167 -17.83 -3.13 24.13
C ALA A 167 -17.21 -4.54 24.13
N TYR A 168 -17.37 -5.31 23.04
CA TYR A 168 -16.87 -6.67 22.93
C TYR A 168 -15.45 -6.69 22.34
N ILE A 169 -14.86 -5.54 22.04
CA ILE A 169 -13.55 -5.45 21.39
C ILE A 169 -12.53 -4.78 22.32
N GLU A 170 -11.40 -5.46 22.54
CA GLU A 170 -10.23 -4.88 23.17
C GLU A 170 -9.24 -4.39 22.11
N ARG A 171 -8.80 -3.13 22.19
CA ARG A 171 -7.80 -2.58 21.26
C ARG A 171 -6.45 -3.25 21.48
N ARG A 172 -5.83 -3.73 20.40
CA ARG A 172 -4.51 -4.36 20.38
C ARG A 172 -3.51 -3.44 19.70
N GLU A 173 -2.38 -3.18 20.36
CA GLU A 173 -1.28 -2.38 19.83
C GLU A 173 -0.32 -3.22 18.96
N HIS A 174 -0.27 -4.54 19.20
CA HIS A 174 0.54 -5.50 18.46
C HIS A 174 -0.20 -6.82 18.27
N VAL A 175 -0.25 -7.34 17.03
CA VAL A 175 -0.58 -8.76 16.82
C VAL A 175 0.65 -9.55 17.19
N LEU A 176 0.59 -10.32 18.27
CA LEU A 176 1.53 -11.42 18.44
C LEU A 176 1.26 -12.39 17.29
N ALA A 177 2.07 -12.30 16.24
CA ALA A 177 2.18 -13.33 15.23
C ALA A 177 2.71 -14.60 15.93
N SER A 178 1.80 -15.36 16.53
CA SER A 178 2.12 -16.55 17.30
C SER A 178 1.13 -17.63 16.95
N LYS A 179 1.44 -18.26 15.81
CA LYS A 179 1.46 -19.72 15.54
C LYS A 179 1.10 -19.96 14.08
N VAL A 180 2.08 -19.78 13.20
CA VAL A 180 2.12 -20.60 11.98
C VAL A 180 2.63 -21.97 12.44
N PRO A 181 1.84 -23.05 12.38
CA PRO A 181 2.37 -24.37 12.65
C PRO A 181 3.37 -24.70 11.53
N HIS A 182 4.66 -24.68 11.87
CA HIS A 182 5.67 -25.37 11.07
C HIS A 182 5.36 -26.86 11.12
N ILE A 183 4.75 -27.36 10.06
CA ILE A 183 4.67 -28.78 9.79
C ILE A 183 5.82 -29.06 8.82
N PHE A 184 6.78 -29.86 9.28
CA PHE A 184 7.84 -30.45 8.48
C PHE A 184 7.28 -31.52 7.55
#